data_AF-A0A7C7RA49-F1
#
_entry.id   AF-A0A7C7RA49-F1
#
_cell.length_a   1.000
_cell.length_b   1.000
_cell.length_c   1.000
_cell.angle_alpha   90.00
_cell.angle_beta   90.00
_cell.angle_gamma   90.00
#
_symmetry.space_group_name_H-M   'P 1'
#
loop_
_entity.id
_entity.type
_entity.pdbx_description
1 polymer ?
#
loop_
_entity_poly.entity_id
_entity_poly.type
_entity_poly.pdbx_seq_one_letter_code
_entity_poly.pdbx_strand_id
1 'polypeptide(L)'
;MTFLEDLPRFREGHTRRISSWDRTGRNRDCWTIEPEARVDLAKINGPGIIRHIWFTVSCEDPLYLRKAVLRMYWDGMDRPSVETPLGDFFGVGHAKVSSYSCIVLNMSANVGNDRNAAMNCYFPMPFAEGARIEVENECDVPISSFYFYIDYDQLEKPPQDMARFHALWRRENPCPPPKHLSDPNDPEVNLSDQDNYLILEVEGRGHYVGTVLSVHNLYGGWWGEGDDMFMIDGEKWPP
;
A
#
# COMPACT_ATOMS: atom_id res chain seq x y z
N MET A 1 -23.77 -5.33 -10.29
CA MET A 1 -22.71 -6.32 -10.56
C MET A 1 -22.51 -6.40 -12.06
N THR A 2 -21.48 -5.72 -12.58
CA THR A 2 -21.30 -5.43 -14.02
C THR A 2 -19.88 -5.79 -14.52
N PHE A 3 -18.98 -6.24 -13.63
CA PHE A 3 -17.55 -6.38 -13.95
C PHE A 3 -17.27 -7.31 -15.14
N LEU A 4 -17.96 -8.46 -15.22
CA LEU A 4 -17.77 -9.41 -16.33
C LEU A 4 -18.42 -8.92 -17.64
N GLU A 5 -19.50 -8.16 -17.54
CA GLU A 5 -20.20 -7.59 -18.71
C GLU A 5 -19.41 -6.46 -19.38
N ASP A 6 -18.52 -5.82 -18.62
CA ASP A 6 -17.63 -4.76 -19.11
C ASP A 6 -16.33 -5.29 -19.74
N LEU A 7 -15.99 -6.58 -19.57
CA LEU A 7 -14.77 -7.18 -20.16
C LEU A 7 -14.65 -7.05 -21.69
N PRO A 8 -15.71 -7.28 -22.50
CA PRO A 8 -15.60 -7.17 -23.96
C PRO A 8 -15.68 -5.71 -24.45
N ARG A 9 -15.86 -4.72 -23.57
CA ARG A 9 -15.92 -3.31 -23.98
C ARG A 9 -14.52 -2.80 -24.29
N PHE A 10 -14.40 -2.08 -25.40
CA PHE A 10 -13.16 -1.35 -25.71
C PHE A 10 -12.86 -0.35 -24.59
N ARG A 11 -11.58 -0.29 -24.21
CA ARG A 11 -11.06 0.72 -23.29
C ARG A 11 -10.28 1.75 -24.09
N GLU A 12 -10.36 3.00 -23.67
CA GLU A 12 -9.54 4.07 -24.23
C GLU A 12 -8.10 3.97 -23.71
N GLY A 13 -7.16 4.38 -24.56
CA GLY A 13 -5.74 4.42 -24.25
C GLY A 13 -4.90 3.27 -24.82
N HIS A 14 -3.63 3.24 -24.42
CA HIS A 14 -2.65 2.26 -24.84
C HIS A 14 -2.02 1.59 -23.64
N THR A 15 -2.07 0.26 -23.58
CA THR A 15 -1.36 -0.50 -22.55
C THR A 15 0.15 -0.33 -22.69
N ARG A 16 0.80 -0.06 -21.56
CA ARG A 16 2.25 0.09 -21.41
C ARG A 16 2.71 -0.65 -20.16
N ARG A 17 3.99 -1.03 -20.15
CA ARG A 17 4.66 -1.64 -19.00
C ARG A 17 6.02 -0.99 -18.78
N ILE A 18 6.32 -0.67 -17.53
CA ILE A 18 7.69 -0.44 -17.06
C ILE A 18 8.05 -1.63 -16.18
N SER A 19 9.24 -2.21 -16.38
CA SER A 19 9.68 -3.39 -15.65
C SER A 19 11.17 -3.40 -15.39
N SER A 20 11.59 -4.31 -14.50
CA SER A 20 12.99 -4.60 -14.20
C SER A 20 13.74 -5.39 -15.29
N TRP A 21 13.15 -5.57 -16.48
CA TRP A 21 13.69 -6.42 -17.54
C TRP A 21 15.13 -6.06 -17.95
N ASP A 22 15.88 -7.08 -18.36
CA ASP A 22 17.26 -6.94 -18.80
C ASP A 22 17.31 -6.29 -20.19
N ARG A 23 17.74 -5.02 -20.23
CA ARG A 23 17.85 -4.24 -21.48
C ARG A 23 18.85 -4.80 -22.49
N THR A 24 19.72 -5.73 -22.08
CA THR A 24 20.63 -6.44 -22.99
C THR A 24 19.98 -7.65 -23.67
N GLY A 25 18.74 -8.00 -23.27
CA GLY A 25 18.02 -9.18 -23.74
C GLY A 25 18.50 -10.49 -23.11
N ARG A 26 19.26 -10.43 -22.02
CA ARG A 26 19.64 -11.60 -21.22
C ARG A 26 18.63 -11.80 -20.07
N ASN A 27 19.07 -12.35 -18.93
CA ASN A 27 18.21 -12.83 -17.85
C ASN A 27 18.50 -12.14 -16.50
N ARG A 28 19.15 -10.97 -16.51
CA ARG A 28 19.32 -10.16 -15.29
C ARG A 28 18.12 -9.22 -15.15
N ASP A 29 16.93 -9.79 -15.02
CA ASP A 29 15.65 -9.08 -15.00
C ASP A 29 15.30 -8.49 -13.62
N CYS A 30 16.30 -8.19 -12.80
CA CYS A 30 16.15 -7.55 -11.49
C CYS A 30 17.12 -6.40 -11.33
N TRP A 31 16.74 -5.47 -10.44
CA TRP A 31 17.61 -4.39 -10.01
C TRP A 31 18.18 -4.72 -8.63
N THR A 32 19.43 -4.30 -8.39
CA THR A 32 20.00 -4.26 -7.05
C THR A 32 19.79 -2.85 -6.51
N ILE A 33 19.30 -2.73 -5.28
CA ILE A 33 19.10 -1.43 -4.61
C ILE A 33 19.98 -1.42 -3.37
N GLU A 34 21.01 -0.58 -3.38
CA GLU A 34 21.97 -0.45 -2.28
C GLU A 34 21.31 0.12 -1.02
N PRO A 35 21.89 -0.10 0.18
CA PRO A 35 21.46 0.57 1.41
C PRO A 35 21.34 2.09 1.22
N GLU A 36 20.31 2.69 1.84
CA GLU A 36 19.99 4.12 1.79
C GLU A 36 19.63 4.67 0.40
N ALA A 37 19.70 3.85 -0.65
CA ALA A 37 19.40 4.28 -2.00
C ALA A 37 17.89 4.45 -2.20
N ARG A 38 17.53 5.52 -2.90
CA ARG A 38 16.19 5.78 -3.44
C ARG A 38 16.23 5.63 -4.94
N VAL A 39 15.38 4.75 -5.47
CA VAL A 39 15.37 4.43 -6.90
C VAL A 39 13.97 4.61 -7.46
N ASP A 40 13.90 5.34 -8.57
CA ASP A 40 12.67 5.49 -9.34
C ASP A 40 12.43 4.23 -10.18
N LEU A 41 11.48 3.40 -9.75
CA LEU A 41 11.03 2.24 -10.52
C LEU A 41 10.31 2.68 -11.79
N ALA A 42 9.55 3.77 -11.72
CA ALA A 42 8.86 4.36 -12.86
C ALA A 42 8.80 5.89 -12.79
N LYS A 43 8.98 6.51 -13.96
CA LYS A 43 8.61 7.90 -14.24
C LYS A 43 7.74 7.91 -15.50
N ILE A 44 6.46 8.18 -15.33
CA ILE A 44 5.46 8.17 -16.40
C ILE A 44 5.05 9.62 -16.65
N ASN A 45 5.13 10.05 -17.91
CA ASN A 45 4.73 11.38 -18.32
C ASN A 45 3.34 11.34 -19.00
N GLY A 46 2.54 12.38 -18.75
CA GLY A 46 1.20 12.52 -19.31
C GLY A 46 0.14 11.71 -18.55
N PRO A 47 -1.11 11.73 -19.04
CA PRO A 47 -2.22 11.11 -18.34
C PRO A 47 -2.22 9.58 -18.47
N GLY A 48 -2.70 8.90 -17.43
CA GLY A 48 -2.77 7.45 -17.42
C GLY A 48 -3.47 6.87 -16.21
N ILE A 49 -3.61 5.55 -16.21
CA ILE A 49 -4.15 4.78 -15.08
C ILE A 49 -3.27 3.55 -14.88
N ILE A 50 -2.57 3.46 -13.75
CA ILE A 50 -1.93 2.20 -13.35
C ILE A 50 -3.04 1.19 -13.05
N ARG A 51 -2.94 0.02 -13.67
CA ARG A 51 -3.92 -1.08 -13.55
C ARG A 51 -3.38 -2.24 -12.73
N HIS A 52 -2.06 -2.39 -12.72
CA HIS A 52 -1.42 -3.51 -12.07
C HIS A 52 0.01 -3.16 -11.68
N ILE A 53 0.35 -3.50 -10.44
CA ILE A 53 1.71 -3.50 -9.93
C ILE A 53 2.00 -4.91 -9.44
N TRP A 54 3.13 -5.47 -9.87
CA TRP A 54 3.64 -6.72 -9.33
C TRP A 54 5.08 -6.54 -8.89
N PHE A 55 5.42 -7.06 -7.71
CA PHE A 55 6.79 -7.14 -7.19
C PHE A 55 7.13 -8.54 -6.68
N THR A 56 8.40 -8.93 -6.82
CA THR A 56 9.02 -9.95 -5.98
C THR A 56 10.44 -9.50 -5.62
N VAL A 57 10.84 -9.74 -4.38
CA VAL A 57 12.05 -9.14 -3.81
C VAL A 57 12.85 -10.20 -3.06
N SER A 58 14.18 -10.16 -3.23
CA SER A 58 15.15 -10.92 -2.46
C SER A 58 16.04 -9.96 -1.70
N CYS A 59 16.15 -10.17 -0.39
CA CYS A 59 17.00 -9.41 0.52
C CYS A 59 17.44 -10.31 1.68
N GLU A 60 18.67 -10.12 2.16
CA GLU A 60 19.20 -10.86 3.31
C GLU A 60 18.63 -10.36 4.65
N ASP A 61 18.17 -9.12 4.71
CA ASP A 61 17.51 -8.58 5.90
C ASP A 61 16.13 -9.25 6.09
N PRO A 62 15.87 -9.96 7.21
CA PRO A 62 14.55 -10.57 7.48
C PRO A 62 13.41 -9.55 7.57
N LEU A 63 13.72 -8.28 7.82
CA LEU A 63 12.75 -7.20 7.97
C LEU A 63 12.61 -6.36 6.71
N TYR A 64 13.16 -6.78 5.57
CA TYR A 64 13.14 -5.97 4.34
C TYR A 64 11.71 -5.57 3.90
N LEU A 65 10.70 -6.40 4.16
CA LEU A 65 9.30 -6.04 3.86
C LEU A 65 8.78 -4.86 4.69
N ARG A 66 9.44 -4.55 5.82
CA ARG A 66 9.20 -3.35 6.65
C ARG A 66 10.14 -2.20 6.31
N LYS A 67 11.34 -2.50 5.78
CA LYS A 67 12.45 -1.54 5.56
C LYS A 67 12.60 -1.11 4.09
N ALA A 68 11.94 -1.76 3.15
CA ALA A 68 11.77 -1.26 1.79
C ALA A 68 10.53 -0.37 1.76
N VAL A 69 10.71 0.93 1.57
CA VAL A 69 9.62 1.92 1.61
C VAL A 69 9.19 2.24 0.18
N LEU A 70 7.91 2.02 -0.11
CA LEU A 70 7.27 2.32 -1.38
C LEU A 70 6.67 3.72 -1.34
N ARG A 71 7.00 4.54 -2.34
CA ARG A 71 6.40 5.86 -2.52
C ARG A 71 5.80 6.03 -3.91
N MET A 72 4.64 6.67 -3.96
CA MET A 72 4.00 7.06 -5.23
C MET A 72 3.60 8.53 -5.20
N TYR A 73 3.90 9.22 -6.28
CA TYR A 73 3.63 10.64 -6.47
C TYR A 73 2.78 10.81 -7.72
N TRP A 74 1.72 11.59 -7.61
CA TRP A 74 0.82 11.90 -8.71
C TRP A 74 1.00 13.35 -9.14
N ASP A 75 0.84 13.62 -10.43
CA ASP A 75 0.65 14.97 -10.98
C ASP A 75 1.69 16.01 -10.53
N GLY A 76 2.96 15.59 -10.45
CA GLY A 76 4.06 16.48 -10.09
C GLY A 76 4.09 16.93 -8.61
N MET A 77 3.29 16.31 -7.74
CA MET A 77 3.33 16.59 -6.30
C MET A 77 4.72 16.31 -5.70
N ASP A 78 5.14 17.18 -4.79
CA ASP A 78 6.42 17.09 -4.06
C ASP A 78 6.34 16.09 -2.89
N ARG A 79 5.14 15.85 -2.37
CA ARG A 79 4.86 14.88 -1.31
C ARG A 79 4.23 13.60 -1.88
N PRO A 80 4.59 12.42 -1.36
CA PRO A 80 4.00 11.17 -1.81
C PRO A 80 2.54 11.07 -1.35
N SER A 81 1.66 10.60 -2.25
CA SER A 81 0.27 10.22 -1.91
C SER A 81 0.19 8.81 -1.35
N VAL A 82 1.17 7.96 -1.69
CA VAL A 82 1.37 6.64 -1.11
C VAL A 82 2.73 6.64 -0.44
N GLU A 83 2.80 6.33 0.85
CA GLU A 83 4.05 6.13 1.58
C GLU A 83 3.87 5.03 2.61
N THR A 84 4.39 3.83 2.30
CA THR A 84 4.18 2.63 3.09
C THR A 84 5.37 1.69 3.00
N PRO A 85 5.64 0.87 4.04
CA PRO A 85 6.50 -0.29 3.87
C PRO A 85 5.91 -1.28 2.85
N LEU A 86 6.79 -1.94 2.10
CA LEU A 86 6.43 -2.81 0.99
C LEU A 86 5.43 -3.91 1.39
N GLY A 87 5.72 -4.67 2.43
CA GLY A 87 4.86 -5.79 2.86
C GLY A 87 3.48 -5.33 3.33
N ASP A 88 3.42 -4.22 4.07
CA ASP A 88 2.17 -3.65 4.58
C ASP A 88 1.27 -3.13 3.47
N PHE A 89 1.86 -2.53 2.43
CA PHE A 89 1.12 -2.14 1.23
C PHE A 89 0.39 -3.32 0.59
N PHE A 90 1.09 -4.46 0.47
CA PHE A 90 0.54 -5.70 -0.06
C PHE A 90 -0.12 -6.56 1.02
N GLY A 91 -0.66 -5.94 2.07
CA GLY A 91 -1.61 -6.56 2.99
C GLY A 91 -1.07 -7.59 3.97
N VAL A 92 0.25 -7.74 4.11
CA VAL A 92 0.84 -8.63 5.13
C VAL A 92 1.80 -7.83 6.02
N GLY A 93 1.37 -7.59 7.26
CA GLY A 93 2.16 -6.87 8.25
C GLY A 93 3.28 -7.69 8.90
N HIS A 94 3.91 -7.08 9.90
CA HIS A 94 5.05 -7.56 10.69
C HIS A 94 6.26 -8.11 9.91
N ALA A 95 6.51 -7.59 8.70
CA ALA A 95 7.53 -8.11 7.78
C ALA A 95 7.38 -9.62 7.49
N LYS A 96 6.14 -10.13 7.56
CA LYS A 96 5.85 -11.53 7.32
C LYS A 96 5.57 -11.78 5.85
N VAL A 97 5.77 -13.03 5.49
CA VAL A 97 5.36 -13.60 4.22
C VAL A 97 4.21 -14.56 4.49
N SER A 98 3.09 -14.35 3.81
CA SER A 98 1.93 -15.24 3.88
C SER A 98 1.16 -15.19 2.58
N SER A 99 0.60 -16.33 2.18
CA SER A 99 -0.33 -16.38 1.05
C SER A 99 -1.71 -15.87 1.48
N TYR A 100 -2.20 -14.84 0.80
CA TYR A 100 -3.59 -14.37 0.90
C TYR A 100 -4.00 -13.72 -0.43
N SER A 101 -5.30 -13.61 -0.67
CA SER A 101 -5.81 -12.93 -1.87
C SER A 101 -7.11 -12.22 -1.55
N CYS A 102 -7.22 -10.98 -2.00
CA CYS A 102 -8.48 -10.27 -2.16
C CYS A 102 -8.60 -9.75 -3.60
N ILE A 103 -9.65 -9.00 -3.89
CA ILE A 103 -9.92 -8.50 -5.25
C ILE A 103 -8.88 -7.49 -5.75
N VAL A 104 -8.29 -6.71 -4.84
CA VAL A 104 -7.38 -5.59 -5.17
C VAL A 104 -5.93 -5.85 -4.80
N LEU A 105 -5.64 -6.81 -3.92
CA LEU A 105 -4.29 -7.12 -3.47
C LEU A 105 -4.12 -8.63 -3.32
N ASN A 106 -2.91 -9.11 -3.54
CA ASN A 106 -2.51 -10.43 -3.08
C ASN A 106 -1.04 -10.47 -2.66
N MET A 107 -0.73 -11.48 -1.87
CA MET A 107 0.61 -11.97 -1.64
C MET A 107 0.56 -13.48 -1.83
N SER A 108 1.48 -14.04 -2.61
CA SER A 108 1.61 -15.48 -2.81
C SER A 108 3.03 -15.92 -2.52
N ALA A 109 3.14 -16.96 -1.70
CA ALA A 109 4.41 -17.54 -1.29
C ALA A 109 4.36 -19.06 -1.42
N ASN A 110 5.53 -19.65 -1.71
CA ASN A 110 5.67 -21.10 -1.68
C ASN A 110 5.48 -21.62 -0.26
N VAL A 111 4.92 -22.83 -0.13
CA VAL A 111 4.76 -23.48 1.18
C VAL A 111 6.13 -23.61 1.85
N GLY A 112 6.23 -23.12 3.08
CA GLY A 112 7.47 -23.12 3.86
C GLY A 112 8.48 -22.01 3.49
N ASN A 113 8.16 -21.14 2.53
CA ASN A 113 8.94 -19.92 2.28
C ASN A 113 8.41 -18.77 3.12
N ASP A 114 9.21 -18.33 4.09
CA ASP A 114 8.91 -17.20 4.98
C ASP A 114 9.74 -15.93 4.62
N ARG A 115 10.44 -15.96 3.48
CA ARG A 115 11.40 -14.93 3.06
C ARG A 115 11.00 -14.20 1.79
N ASN A 116 10.36 -14.85 0.83
CA ASN A 116 10.04 -14.26 -0.46
C ASN A 116 8.59 -14.50 -0.83
N ALA A 117 7.98 -13.50 -1.46
CA ALA A 117 6.64 -13.58 -2.00
C ALA A 117 6.57 -12.89 -3.36
N ALA A 118 5.58 -13.28 -4.16
CA ALA A 118 5.06 -12.48 -5.25
C ALA A 118 3.89 -11.65 -4.72
N MET A 119 3.90 -10.36 -5.02
CA MET A 119 2.96 -9.39 -4.47
C MET A 119 2.29 -8.65 -5.63
N ASN A 120 0.96 -8.63 -5.69
CA ASN A 120 0.21 -7.95 -6.74
C ASN A 120 -0.75 -6.90 -6.15
N CYS A 121 -0.90 -5.80 -6.87
CA CYS A 121 -1.89 -4.77 -6.61
C CYS A 121 -2.66 -4.45 -7.89
N TYR A 122 -3.98 -4.42 -7.78
CA TYR A 122 -4.95 -4.18 -8.84
C TYR A 122 -5.83 -2.95 -8.57
N PHE A 123 -5.51 -2.14 -7.54
CA PHE A 123 -6.14 -0.83 -7.40
C PHE A 123 -5.88 0.01 -8.66
N PRO A 124 -6.92 0.60 -9.27
CA PRO A 124 -6.71 1.57 -10.33
C PRO A 124 -6.14 2.84 -9.73
N MET A 125 -5.04 3.35 -10.28
CA MET A 125 -4.39 4.59 -9.82
C MET A 125 -4.31 5.59 -10.98
N PRO A 126 -5.34 6.43 -11.16
CA PRO A 126 -5.38 7.46 -12.20
C PRO A 126 -4.40 8.61 -11.90
N PHE A 127 -3.84 9.20 -12.95
CA PHE A 127 -3.03 10.42 -12.91
C PHE A 127 -3.26 11.25 -14.19
N ALA A 128 -3.17 12.57 -14.09
CA ALA A 128 -3.45 13.53 -15.16
C ALA A 128 -2.18 14.04 -15.85
N GLU A 129 -1.13 14.34 -15.11
CA GLU A 129 0.10 14.95 -15.65
C GLU A 129 1.29 13.99 -15.63
N GLY A 130 1.26 13.00 -14.73
CA GLY A 130 2.27 11.97 -14.64
C GLY A 130 2.24 11.22 -13.32
N ALA A 131 3.08 10.19 -13.24
CA ALA A 131 3.25 9.38 -12.04
C ALA A 131 4.73 9.06 -11.82
N ARG A 132 5.14 9.06 -10.55
CA ARG A 132 6.48 8.61 -10.13
C ARG A 132 6.30 7.54 -9.06
N ILE A 133 6.95 6.39 -9.24
CA ILE A 133 6.98 5.29 -8.27
C ILE A 133 8.44 5.09 -7.86
N GLU A 134 8.69 5.22 -6.56
CA GLU A 134 10.01 5.15 -5.93
C GLU A 134 10.03 4.04 -4.89
N VAL A 135 11.18 3.37 -4.75
CA VAL A 135 11.48 2.54 -3.59
C VAL A 135 12.75 3.04 -2.91
N GLU A 136 12.71 3.14 -1.59
CA GLU A 136 13.86 3.36 -0.73
C GLU A 136 14.24 2.07 -0.01
N ASN A 137 15.54 1.77 0.04
CA ASN A 137 16.06 0.68 0.83
C ASN A 137 16.59 1.19 2.17
N GLU A 138 15.81 1.04 3.24
CA GLU A 138 16.25 1.35 4.61
C GLU A 138 16.93 0.13 5.28
N CYS A 139 17.21 -0.95 4.55
CA CYS A 139 18.01 -2.07 5.05
C CYS A 139 19.49 -1.68 5.15
N ASP A 140 20.21 -2.31 6.08
CA ASP A 140 21.66 -2.15 6.22
C ASP A 140 22.44 -2.99 5.19
N VAL A 141 21.72 -3.74 4.36
CA VAL A 141 22.23 -4.60 3.29
C VAL A 141 21.51 -4.32 1.97
N PRO A 142 22.12 -4.63 0.82
CA PRO A 142 21.45 -4.42 -0.46
C PRO A 142 20.19 -5.28 -0.59
N ILE A 143 19.16 -4.72 -1.20
CA ILE A 143 18.13 -5.53 -1.84
C ILE A 143 18.77 -6.13 -3.09
N SER A 144 19.13 -7.41 -3.00
CA SER A 144 19.95 -8.08 -4.01
C SER A 144 19.21 -8.24 -5.33
N SER A 145 17.90 -8.51 -5.28
CA SER A 145 17.04 -8.60 -6.45
C SER A 145 15.67 -7.97 -6.20
N PHE A 146 15.38 -6.87 -6.89
CA PHE A 146 14.06 -6.25 -6.97
C PHE A 146 13.49 -6.47 -8.37
N TYR A 147 12.48 -7.31 -8.48
CA TYR A 147 11.74 -7.56 -9.72
C TYR A 147 10.43 -6.79 -9.69
N PHE A 148 10.07 -6.15 -10.80
CA PHE A 148 8.80 -5.41 -10.85
C PHE A 148 8.17 -5.34 -12.23
N TYR A 149 6.84 -5.27 -12.24
CA TYR A 149 5.99 -4.80 -13.35
C TYR A 149 5.10 -3.67 -12.86
N ILE A 150 5.05 -2.59 -13.62
CA ILE A 150 4.12 -1.48 -13.47
C ILE A 150 3.38 -1.36 -14.80
N ASP A 151 2.17 -1.90 -14.83
CA ASP A 151 1.28 -1.91 -15.97
C ASP A 151 0.27 -0.78 -15.89
N TYR A 152 0.16 -0.01 -16.96
CA TYR A 152 -0.72 1.14 -17.02
C TYR A 152 -1.32 1.34 -18.40
N ASP A 153 -2.49 1.95 -18.43
CA ASP A 153 -3.08 2.48 -19.65
C ASP A 153 -2.62 3.94 -19.79
N GLN A 154 -1.88 4.24 -20.87
CA GLN A 154 -1.54 5.60 -21.25
C GLN A 154 -2.71 6.22 -22.00
N LEU A 155 -3.18 7.38 -21.54
CA LEU A 155 -4.34 8.07 -22.11
C LEU A 155 -3.90 9.23 -23.01
N GLU A 156 -4.77 9.66 -23.92
CA GLU A 156 -4.55 10.90 -24.70
C GLU A 156 -4.94 12.15 -23.93
N LYS A 157 -5.90 12.02 -22.99
CA LYS A 157 -6.45 13.12 -22.19
C LYS A 157 -6.48 12.73 -20.72
N PRO A 158 -6.37 13.71 -19.79
CA PRO A 158 -6.55 13.47 -18.38
C PRO A 158 -7.87 12.76 -18.05
N PRO A 159 -7.86 11.75 -17.17
CA PRO A 159 -9.09 11.11 -16.73
C PRO A 159 -9.95 12.14 -16.00
N GLN A 160 -11.21 12.27 -16.42
CA GLN A 160 -12.19 13.15 -15.78
C GLN A 160 -12.90 12.42 -14.63
N ASP A 161 -13.25 13.15 -13.59
CA ASP A 161 -14.02 12.63 -12.44
C ASP A 161 -13.39 11.38 -11.78
N MET A 162 -12.06 11.38 -11.67
CA MET A 162 -11.32 10.31 -11.01
C MET A 162 -10.45 10.86 -9.88
N ALA A 163 -10.64 10.31 -8.69
CA ALA A 163 -9.81 10.59 -7.52
C ALA A 163 -8.37 10.04 -7.70
N ARG A 164 -7.47 10.43 -6.78
CA ARG A 164 -6.12 9.88 -6.68
C ARG A 164 -6.06 8.81 -5.61
N PHE A 165 -5.28 7.77 -5.86
CA PHE A 165 -5.09 6.70 -4.89
C PHE A 165 -4.11 7.16 -3.80
N HIS A 166 -4.48 6.99 -2.53
CA HIS A 166 -3.65 7.30 -1.39
C HIS A 166 -3.54 6.08 -0.48
N ALA A 167 -2.37 5.89 0.14
CA ALA A 167 -2.17 4.87 1.15
C ALA A 167 -1.10 5.35 2.15
N LEU A 168 -1.44 5.32 3.43
CA LEU A 168 -0.62 5.80 4.52
C LEU A 168 -0.35 4.65 5.48
N TRP A 169 0.86 4.60 6.02
CA TRP A 169 1.22 3.62 7.04
C TRP A 169 1.42 4.30 8.38
N ARG A 170 0.81 3.74 9.43
CA ARG A 170 0.99 4.15 10.82
C ARG A 170 1.35 2.94 11.67
N ARG A 171 2.09 3.19 12.75
CA ARG A 171 2.34 2.23 13.83
C ARG A 171 2.38 2.94 15.18
N GLU A 172 1.79 2.30 16.17
CA GLU A 172 1.98 2.64 17.58
C GLU A 172 2.59 1.45 18.32
N ASN A 173 3.74 1.66 18.94
CA ASN A 173 4.42 0.65 19.75
C ASN A 173 5.29 1.34 20.82
N PRO A 174 4.90 1.31 22.11
CA PRO A 174 3.69 0.63 22.62
C PRO A 174 2.39 1.28 22.09
N CYS A 175 1.34 0.48 21.96
CA CYS A 175 -0.04 0.94 21.77
C CYS A 175 -0.70 0.89 23.16
N PRO A 176 -0.72 1.99 23.93
CA PRO A 176 -1.25 1.98 25.29
C PRO A 176 -2.76 1.72 25.28
N PRO A 177 -3.31 1.02 26.29
CA PRO A 177 -4.75 0.92 26.43
C PRO A 177 -5.37 2.30 26.72
N PRO A 178 -6.63 2.53 26.36
CA PRO A 178 -7.34 3.76 26.73
C PRO A 178 -7.32 3.97 28.24
N LYS A 179 -7.04 5.20 28.70
CA LYS A 179 -6.90 5.47 30.14
C LYS A 179 -8.23 5.39 30.88
N HIS A 180 -9.32 5.68 30.18
CA HIS A 180 -10.68 5.73 30.73
C HIS A 180 -11.36 4.35 30.82
N LEU A 181 -10.76 3.28 30.30
CA LEU A 181 -11.32 1.91 30.31
C LEU A 181 -10.52 0.95 31.22
N SER A 182 -9.96 1.47 32.32
CA SER A 182 -9.04 0.71 33.17
C SER A 182 -9.69 -0.43 33.97
N ASP A 183 -11.03 -0.44 34.12
CA ASP A 183 -11.79 -1.57 34.65
C ASP A 183 -12.71 -2.14 33.55
N PRO A 184 -12.56 -3.42 33.16
CA PRO A 184 -13.39 -4.06 32.14
C PRO A 184 -14.87 -4.25 32.54
N ASN A 185 -15.26 -3.90 33.78
CA ASN A 185 -16.65 -3.84 34.23
C ASN A 185 -17.16 -2.41 34.38
N ASP A 186 -16.35 -1.41 34.05
CA ASP A 186 -16.73 0.00 34.13
C ASP A 186 -17.70 0.36 32.98
N PRO A 187 -18.91 0.84 33.27
CA PRO A 187 -19.85 1.31 32.26
C PRO A 187 -19.49 2.68 31.66
N GLU A 188 -18.34 3.29 32.01
CA GLU A 188 -17.90 4.55 31.42
C GLU A 188 -17.89 4.48 29.88
N VAL A 189 -18.69 5.37 29.27
CA VAL A 189 -18.94 5.37 27.83
C VAL A 189 -17.82 6.14 27.13
N ASN A 190 -17.17 5.53 26.14
CA ASN A 190 -16.24 6.24 25.26
C ASN A 190 -17.02 7.14 24.30
N LEU A 191 -17.05 8.45 24.57
CA LEU A 191 -17.79 9.46 23.79
C LEU A 191 -16.89 10.31 22.87
N SER A 192 -15.62 9.94 22.73
CA SER A 192 -14.67 10.69 21.89
C SER A 192 -13.61 9.78 21.30
N ASP A 193 -12.84 10.29 20.35
CA ASP A 193 -11.73 9.60 19.69
C ASP A 193 -10.38 9.79 20.40
N GLN A 194 -10.35 10.51 21.52
CA GLN A 194 -9.11 11.02 22.14
C GLN A 194 -8.04 9.95 22.43
N ASP A 195 -8.47 8.75 22.83
CA ASP A 195 -7.57 7.63 23.17
C ASP A 195 -7.60 6.50 22.11
N ASN A 196 -8.28 6.71 20.97
CA ASN A 196 -8.41 5.70 19.93
C ASN A 196 -7.12 5.60 19.09
N TYR A 197 -6.83 4.39 18.57
CA TYR A 197 -5.78 4.24 17.57
C TYR A 197 -6.21 4.92 16.27
N LEU A 198 -5.46 5.94 15.85
CA LEU A 198 -5.77 6.68 14.63
C LEU A 198 -5.45 5.86 13.39
N ILE A 199 -6.47 5.49 12.60
CA ILE A 199 -6.27 4.78 11.34
C ILE A 199 -5.93 5.76 10.20
N LEU A 200 -6.64 6.89 10.11
CA LEU A 200 -6.50 7.87 9.04
C LEU A 200 -6.98 9.26 9.47
N GLU A 201 -6.21 10.29 9.16
CA GLU A 201 -6.60 11.70 9.27
C GLU A 201 -6.18 12.41 7.98
N VAL A 202 -7.16 12.90 7.22
CA VAL A 202 -6.94 13.55 5.92
C VAL A 202 -7.99 14.63 5.67
N GLU A 203 -7.64 15.62 4.86
CA GLU A 203 -8.55 16.65 4.37
C GLU A 203 -8.68 16.54 2.84
N GLY A 204 -9.91 16.58 2.34
CA GLY A 204 -10.20 16.54 0.91
C GLY A 204 -11.54 15.86 0.60
N ARG A 205 -11.82 15.67 -0.70
CA ARG A 205 -13.01 14.95 -1.16
C ARG A 205 -12.61 13.60 -1.74
N GLY A 206 -13.18 12.53 -1.21
CA GLY A 206 -12.89 11.18 -1.68
C GLY A 206 -13.71 10.11 -0.98
N HIS A 207 -13.22 8.88 -1.02
CA HIS A 207 -13.84 7.72 -0.40
C HIS A 207 -12.77 6.87 0.26
N TYR A 208 -13.03 6.43 1.48
CA TYR A 208 -12.20 5.45 2.16
C TYR A 208 -12.52 4.05 1.63
N VAL A 209 -11.51 3.30 1.18
CA VAL A 209 -11.69 2.03 0.47
C VAL A 209 -11.15 0.80 1.20
N GLY A 210 -10.48 0.97 2.34
CA GLY A 210 -10.06 -0.15 3.18
C GLY A 210 -8.89 0.17 4.12
N THR A 211 -8.64 -0.76 5.04
CA THR A 211 -7.48 -0.78 5.94
C THR A 211 -6.94 -2.19 6.07
N VAL A 212 -5.63 -2.29 6.14
CA VAL A 212 -4.92 -3.50 6.59
C VAL A 212 -4.49 -3.26 8.03
N LEU A 213 -5.17 -3.91 8.97
CA LEU A 213 -4.82 -3.85 10.39
C LEU A 213 -3.99 -5.07 10.78
N SER A 214 -2.78 -4.84 11.30
CA SER A 214 -1.89 -5.90 11.79
C SER A 214 -1.58 -5.67 13.27
N VAL A 215 -2.03 -6.58 14.12
CA VAL A 215 -1.89 -6.48 15.57
C VAL A 215 -0.95 -7.56 16.09
N HIS A 216 0.10 -7.13 16.78
CA HIS A 216 0.93 -8.02 17.58
C HIS A 216 0.46 -7.93 19.04
N ASN A 217 -0.48 -8.80 19.42
CA ASN A 217 -1.03 -8.82 20.77
C ASN A 217 -0.01 -9.38 21.79
N LEU A 218 0.58 -8.50 22.60
CA LEU A 218 1.52 -8.88 23.66
C LEU A 218 0.83 -9.20 24.99
N TYR A 219 -0.43 -8.77 25.18
CA TYR A 219 -1.17 -8.90 26.45
C TYR A 219 -1.91 -10.24 26.59
N GLY A 220 -2.02 -11.02 25.51
CA GLY A 220 -2.82 -12.23 25.46
C GLY A 220 -4.33 -11.94 25.40
N GLY A 221 -5.16 -12.98 25.39
CA GLY A 221 -6.62 -12.82 25.30
C GLY A 221 -7.12 -12.26 23.95
N TRP A 222 -8.40 -11.89 23.93
CA TRP A 222 -9.04 -11.22 22.81
C TRP A 222 -8.74 -9.71 22.86
N TRP A 223 -8.36 -9.12 21.72
CA TRP A 223 -7.95 -7.72 21.62
C TRP A 223 -8.96 -6.84 20.85
N GLY A 224 -9.97 -7.45 20.23
CA GLY A 224 -10.84 -6.79 19.25
C GLY A 224 -12.20 -6.35 19.80
N GLU A 225 -12.30 -5.97 21.07
CA GLU A 225 -13.53 -5.36 21.63
C GLU A 225 -13.72 -3.91 21.17
N GLY A 226 -12.65 -3.23 20.74
CA GLY A 226 -12.72 -1.82 20.36
C GLY A 226 -13.54 -1.59 19.09
N ASP A 227 -14.46 -0.63 19.16
CA ASP A 227 -15.29 -0.19 18.04
C ASP A 227 -14.52 0.75 17.09
N ASP A 228 -14.87 0.73 15.80
CA ASP A 228 -14.43 1.74 14.85
C ASP A 228 -15.23 3.05 14.99
N MET A 229 -14.53 4.19 14.89
CA MET A 229 -15.12 5.53 14.98
C MET A 229 -14.65 6.37 13.79
N PHE A 230 -15.59 6.93 13.03
CA PHE A 230 -15.32 7.76 11.86
C PHE A 230 -15.99 9.13 12.01
N MET A 231 -15.19 10.19 11.92
CA MET A 231 -15.67 11.57 11.90
C MET A 231 -15.47 12.13 10.50
N ILE A 232 -16.57 12.47 9.83
CA ILE A 232 -16.57 12.93 8.44
C ILE A 232 -16.94 14.42 8.44
N ASP A 233 -16.24 15.21 7.63
CA ASP A 233 -16.54 16.63 7.38
C ASP A 233 -16.72 17.50 8.65
N GLY A 234 -15.99 17.16 9.73
CA GLY A 234 -16.01 17.91 11.00
C GLY A 234 -17.22 17.66 11.89
N GLU A 235 -18.01 16.60 11.63
CA GLU A 235 -19.10 16.17 12.49
C GLU A 235 -18.62 15.82 13.90
N LYS A 236 -19.36 16.24 14.93
CA LYS A 236 -19.10 15.92 16.34
C LYS A 236 -19.99 14.75 16.77
N TRP A 237 -19.42 13.82 17.55
CA TRP A 237 -20.09 12.65 18.12
C TRP A 237 -21.30 13.01 19.03
N PRO A 238 -22.34 12.15 19.16
CA PRO A 238 -22.66 11.01 18.31
C PRO A 238 -23.80 11.33 17.33
N PRO A 239 -23.97 10.53 16.27
CA PRO A 239 -25.28 10.34 15.66
C PRO A 239 -26.30 9.78 16.67
#